data_AF-A0A3N5TUA7-F1
#
_entry.id   AF-A0A3N5TUA7-F1
#
_cell.length_a   1.000
_cell.length_b   1.000
_cell.length_c   1.000
_cell.angle_alpha   90.00
_cell.angle_beta   90.00
_cell.angle_gamma   90.00
#
_symmetry.space_group_name_H-M   'P 1'
#
loop_
_entity.id
_entity.type
_entity.pdbx_description
1 polymer ?
#
loop_
_entity_poly.entity_id
_entity_poly.type
_entity_poly.pdbx_seq_one_letter_code
_entity_poly.pdbx_strand_id
1 'polypeptide(L)'
;MDSNKEIQSFIGETTSIIYAPFHVINDKLYDSILDMPVLSRLPDDFDISGYPAEKPDWPITFVPALCPACGWDLAGERDSLALLCRNCDSAWHHRNKRLEKIDMGYIPGGSDNHLFLPFWMIRAGFSGIDSQSYADFIKSTGLPAVDKESRNEVTFTFWIPAFKIRAHHFLRIAKQMTFVQPLDEVTEKVPDGKMHPVTLPVTEAIESIKIVMAGLIKSKKDIFPSLIDAVIIPDSSCLVYVPFRTGHHDLINEKYSVALNNNILSTAGNL
;
A
#
# COMPACT_ATOMS: atom_id res chain seq x y z
N MET A 1 31.67 -4.62 15.02
CA MET A 1 30.35 -5.20 15.31
C MET A 1 29.43 -4.75 14.19
N ASP A 2 29.48 -5.47 13.07
CA ASP A 2 28.54 -5.25 11.97
C ASP A 2 27.21 -5.88 12.38
N SER A 3 26.32 -5.06 12.92
CA SER A 3 24.92 -5.44 13.06
C SER A 3 24.41 -5.79 11.66
N ASN A 4 23.94 -7.03 11.49
CA ASN A 4 23.38 -7.53 10.24
C ASN A 4 22.14 -6.67 9.90
N LYS A 5 22.32 -5.59 9.13
CA LYS A 5 21.22 -4.68 8.78
C LYS A 5 20.31 -5.39 7.77
N GLU A 6 19.03 -5.49 8.11
CA GLU A 6 18.01 -6.11 7.26
C GLU A 6 17.08 -5.04 6.67
N ILE A 7 16.59 -5.25 5.45
CA ILE A 7 15.53 -4.43 4.85
C ILE A 7 14.20 -5.05 5.24
N GLN A 8 13.44 -4.36 6.09
CA GLN A 8 12.11 -4.77 6.56
C GLN A 8 11.09 -3.66 6.33
N SER A 9 9.86 -4.05 5.99
CA SER A 9 8.70 -3.15 5.90
C SER A 9 7.44 -3.95 6.22
N PHE A 10 6.52 -3.32 6.95
CA PHE A 10 5.24 -3.90 7.37
C PHE A 10 4.15 -3.44 6.39
N ILE A 11 3.89 -4.27 5.38
CA ILE A 11 2.98 -3.92 4.27
C ILE A 11 1.66 -4.67 4.41
N GLY A 12 0.57 -3.92 4.46
CA GLY A 12 -0.77 -4.47 4.63
C GLY A 12 -1.05 -5.02 6.04
N GLU A 13 -0.10 -4.93 6.96
CA GLU A 13 -0.22 -5.40 8.33
C GLU A 13 -0.91 -4.36 9.22
N THR A 14 -1.68 -4.84 10.20
CA THR A 14 -2.37 -3.98 11.16
C THR A 14 -1.62 -3.97 12.48
N THR A 15 -1.01 -2.83 12.84
CA THR A 15 -0.48 -2.64 14.19
C THR A 15 -1.64 -2.46 15.17
N SER A 16 -1.85 -3.46 16.02
CA SER A 16 -2.88 -3.43 17.05
C SER A 16 -2.28 -3.04 18.38
N ILE A 17 -2.83 -2.02 19.04
CA ILE A 17 -2.60 -1.79 20.46
C ILE A 17 -3.63 -2.64 21.20
N ILE A 18 -3.17 -3.67 21.91
CA ILE A 18 -4.04 -4.47 22.78
C ILE A 18 -4.17 -3.70 24.09
N TYR A 19 -5.33 -3.07 24.31
CA TYR A 19 -5.66 -2.49 25.60
C TYR A 19 -6.17 -3.59 26.53
N ALA A 20 -5.51 -3.79 27.67
CA ALA A 20 -6.02 -4.62 28.75
C ALA A 20 -6.73 -3.70 29.75
N PRO A 21 -8.08 -3.66 29.77
CA PRO A 21 -8.81 -2.81 30.68
C PRO A 21 -8.77 -3.40 32.10
N PHE A 22 -8.37 -2.59 33.06
CA PHE A 22 -8.44 -2.93 34.49
C PHE A 22 -9.31 -1.91 35.23
N HIS A 23 -9.91 -2.32 36.33
CA HIS A 23 -10.65 -1.43 37.21
C HIS A 23 -10.43 -1.78 38.68
N VAL A 24 -10.64 -0.82 39.57
CA VAL A 24 -10.45 -0.98 41.01
C VAL A 24 -11.79 -0.97 41.73
N ILE A 25 -12.05 -2.01 42.53
CA ILE A 25 -13.22 -2.08 43.42
C ILE A 25 -12.74 -2.50 44.81
N ASN A 26 -13.06 -1.73 45.84
CA ASN A 26 -12.76 -2.07 47.24
C ASN A 26 -11.29 -2.49 47.45
N ASP A 27 -10.34 -1.68 46.97
CA ASP A 27 -8.89 -1.89 47.10
C ASP A 27 -8.35 -3.14 46.35
N LYS A 28 -9.10 -3.66 45.38
CA LYS A 28 -8.71 -4.80 44.54
C LYS A 28 -8.65 -4.39 43.09
N LEU A 29 -7.65 -4.90 42.37
CA LEU A 29 -7.54 -4.72 40.92
C LEU A 29 -8.22 -5.89 40.21
N TYR A 30 -9.10 -5.58 39.27
CA TYR A 30 -9.81 -6.56 38.45
C TYR A 30 -9.44 -6.40 36.98
N ASP A 31 -9.36 -7.52 36.27
CA ASP A 31 -9.42 -7.57 34.82
C ASP A 31 -10.87 -7.30 34.40
N SER A 32 -11.11 -6.23 33.64
CA SER A 32 -12.47 -5.81 33.27
C SER A 32 -13.12 -6.67 32.18
N ILE A 33 -12.36 -7.54 31.51
CA ILE A 33 -12.87 -8.48 30.50
C ILE A 33 -13.28 -9.79 31.18
N LEU A 34 -12.41 -10.29 32.06
CA LEU A 34 -12.59 -11.58 32.73
C LEU A 34 -13.40 -11.46 34.02
N ASP A 35 -13.61 -10.25 34.52
CA ASP A 35 -14.22 -9.95 35.83
C ASP A 35 -13.56 -10.74 36.98
N MET A 36 -12.24 -10.90 36.88
CA MET A 36 -11.44 -11.67 37.84
C MET A 36 -10.48 -10.76 38.60
N PRO A 37 -10.31 -10.97 39.92
CA PRO A 37 -9.34 -10.23 40.70
C PRO A 37 -7.91 -10.61 40.25
N VAL A 38 -7.17 -9.62 39.79
CA VAL A 38 -5.74 -9.75 39.45
C VAL A 38 -4.88 -9.50 40.69
N LEU A 39 -5.31 -8.55 41.53
CA LEU A 39 -4.69 -8.29 42.84
C LEU A 39 -5.76 -8.24 43.93
N SER A 40 -5.54 -9.03 44.97
CA SER A 40 -6.41 -9.13 46.15
C SER A 40 -6.35 -7.92 47.08
N ARG A 41 -5.32 -7.07 46.92
CA ARG A 41 -5.11 -5.80 47.61
C ARG A 41 -4.13 -4.94 46.80
N LEU A 42 -4.37 -3.63 46.68
CA LEU A 42 -3.42 -2.71 46.06
C LEU A 42 -2.26 -2.40 47.02
N PRO A 43 -1.08 -2.01 46.49
CA PRO A 43 0.00 -1.48 47.31
C PRO A 43 -0.43 -0.24 48.11
N ASP A 44 0.09 -0.07 49.33
CA ASP A 44 -0.28 1.06 50.20
C ASP A 44 0.13 2.43 49.63
N ASP A 45 1.08 2.46 48.69
CA ASP A 45 1.55 3.64 47.96
C ASP A 45 0.84 3.86 46.62
N PHE A 46 -0.13 3.01 46.27
CA PHE A 46 -0.87 3.13 45.02
C PHE A 46 -2.04 4.11 45.15
N ASP A 47 -1.99 5.20 44.40
CA ASP A 47 -3.06 6.18 44.32
C ASP A 47 -3.66 6.21 42.90
N ILE A 48 -4.90 5.73 42.76
CA ILE A 48 -5.63 5.76 41.49
C ILE A 48 -5.89 7.19 40.99
N SER A 49 -5.89 8.20 41.88
CA SER A 49 -6.08 9.59 41.49
C SER A 49 -4.90 10.14 40.65
N GLY A 50 -3.73 9.50 40.73
CA GLY A 50 -2.59 9.75 39.85
C GLY A 50 -2.79 9.30 38.40
N TYR A 51 -3.86 8.55 38.12
CA TYR A 51 -4.23 8.04 36.80
C TYR A 51 -5.61 8.58 36.38
N PRO A 52 -5.74 9.90 36.13
CA PRO A 52 -7.01 10.47 35.71
C PRO A 52 -7.47 9.84 34.41
N ALA A 53 -8.77 9.49 34.33
CA ALA A 53 -9.36 9.02 33.10
C ALA A 53 -9.31 10.14 32.04
N GLU A 54 -8.46 9.99 31.03
CA GLU A 54 -8.53 10.84 29.85
C GLU A 54 -9.82 10.52 29.10
N LYS A 55 -10.61 11.56 28.81
CA LYS A 55 -11.66 11.41 27.80
C LYS A 55 -10.96 11.12 26.48
N PRO A 56 -11.36 10.08 25.74
CA PRO A 56 -10.74 9.80 24.46
C PRO A 56 -10.89 11.02 23.53
N ASP A 57 -9.79 11.70 23.21
CA ASP A 57 -9.79 12.95 22.41
C ASP A 57 -9.81 12.67 20.88
N TRP A 58 -10.26 11.48 20.50
CA TRP A 58 -10.38 11.01 19.12
C TRP A 58 -11.86 10.95 18.67
N PRO A 59 -12.49 12.07 18.31
CA PRO A 59 -13.86 12.04 17.82
C PRO A 59 -13.94 11.28 16.50
N ILE A 60 -14.82 10.28 16.43
CA ILE A 60 -15.19 9.63 15.16
C ILE A 60 -15.83 10.71 14.29
N THR A 61 -15.19 11.00 13.16
CA THR A 61 -15.64 12.03 12.21
C THR A 61 -16.06 11.33 10.93
N PHE A 62 -17.29 11.59 10.47
CA PHE A 62 -17.78 11.05 9.22
C PHE A 62 -17.52 12.04 8.08
N VAL A 63 -16.89 11.57 7.01
CA VAL A 63 -16.72 12.36 5.78
C VAL A 63 -17.75 11.86 4.77
N PRO A 64 -18.60 12.74 4.22
CA PRO A 64 -19.59 12.33 3.23
C PRO A 64 -18.87 11.80 1.99
N ALA A 65 -19.35 10.66 1.47
CA ALA A 65 -18.86 10.09 0.22
C ALA A 65 -19.41 10.84 -1.00
N LEU A 66 -19.29 12.17 -1.00
CA LEU A 66 -19.67 13.06 -2.09
C LEU A 66 -18.41 13.61 -2.74
N CYS A 67 -18.38 13.61 -4.07
CA CYS A 67 -17.27 14.11 -4.86
C CYS A 67 -17.09 15.61 -4.63
N PRO A 68 -15.95 16.08 -4.11
CA PRO A 68 -15.72 17.51 -3.89
C PRO A 68 -15.73 18.34 -5.18
N ALA A 69 -15.51 17.72 -6.35
CA ALA A 69 -15.49 18.42 -7.63
C ALA A 69 -16.87 18.61 -8.27
N CYS A 70 -17.79 17.64 -8.15
CA CYS A 70 -19.07 17.68 -8.87
C CYS A 70 -20.30 17.35 -8.03
N GLY A 71 -20.13 17.01 -6.74
CA GLY A 71 -21.23 16.70 -5.81
C GLY A 71 -21.90 15.34 -6.00
N TRP A 72 -21.42 14.49 -6.92
CA TRP A 72 -21.95 13.14 -7.13
C TRP A 72 -21.46 12.16 -6.07
N ASP A 73 -22.19 11.07 -5.86
CA ASP A 73 -21.77 10.00 -4.95
C ASP A 73 -20.43 9.38 -5.40
N LEU A 74 -19.53 9.19 -4.44
CA LEU A 74 -18.28 8.47 -4.62
C LEU A 74 -18.51 6.98 -4.39
N ALA A 75 -18.01 6.16 -5.31
CA ALA A 75 -18.08 4.70 -5.25
C ALA A 75 -16.83 4.12 -4.58
N GLY A 76 -17.04 3.16 -3.68
CA GLY A 76 -16.01 2.37 -3.04
C GLY A 76 -16.63 1.16 -2.32
N GLU A 77 -15.89 0.07 -2.22
CA GLU A 77 -16.30 -1.09 -1.41
C GLU A 77 -15.86 -0.91 0.05
N ARG A 78 -16.16 -1.92 0.88
CA ARG A 78 -15.64 -1.97 2.25
C ARG A 78 -14.11 -1.90 2.22
N ASP A 79 -13.54 -1.15 3.17
CA ASP A 79 -12.09 -0.98 3.35
C ASP A 79 -11.38 -0.29 2.17
N SER A 80 -12.13 0.31 1.23
CA SER A 80 -11.55 1.07 0.13
C SER A 80 -10.94 2.38 0.63
N LEU A 81 -9.63 2.53 0.42
CA LEU A 81 -8.83 3.70 0.77
C LEU A 81 -8.85 4.79 -0.33
N ALA A 82 -9.30 4.43 -1.53
CA ALA A 82 -9.63 5.36 -2.60
C ALA A 82 -11.09 5.19 -3.00
N LEU A 83 -11.76 6.32 -3.24
CA LEU A 83 -13.14 6.41 -3.68
C LEU A 83 -13.19 7.05 -5.07
N LEU A 84 -14.04 6.53 -5.95
CA LEU A 84 -14.10 6.90 -7.36
C LEU A 84 -15.38 7.65 -7.69
N CYS A 85 -15.28 8.78 -8.37
CA CYS A 85 -16.42 9.47 -8.96
C CYS A 85 -16.60 9.02 -10.41
N ARG A 86 -17.64 8.23 -10.70
CA ARG A 86 -17.98 7.81 -12.07
C ARG A 86 -18.60 8.92 -12.93
N ASN A 87 -19.00 10.03 -12.33
CA ASN A 87 -19.62 11.15 -13.06
C ASN A 87 -18.59 12.11 -13.66
N CYS A 88 -17.48 12.37 -12.96
CA CYS A 88 -16.45 13.30 -13.42
C CYS A 88 -15.05 12.67 -13.51
N ASP A 89 -14.99 11.34 -13.53
CA ASP A 89 -13.76 10.58 -13.76
C ASP A 89 -12.60 10.98 -12.80
N SER A 90 -12.88 10.96 -11.51
CA SER A 90 -11.89 11.36 -10.49
C SER A 90 -11.78 10.36 -9.34
N ALA A 91 -10.61 10.31 -8.72
CA ALA A 91 -10.36 9.49 -7.54
C ALA A 91 -9.96 10.35 -6.35
N TRP A 92 -10.38 9.93 -5.16
CA TRP A 92 -10.23 10.67 -3.92
C TRP A 92 -9.81 9.74 -2.80
N HIS A 93 -8.87 10.16 -1.96
CA HIS A 93 -8.50 9.42 -0.75
C HIS A 93 -8.72 10.29 0.49
N HIS A 94 -8.97 9.64 1.61
CA HIS A 94 -9.14 10.33 2.87
C HIS A 94 -7.78 10.69 3.47
N ARG A 95 -7.56 11.97 3.74
CA ARG A 95 -6.39 12.48 4.46
C ARG A 95 -6.80 13.65 5.34
N ASN A 96 -6.34 13.67 6.59
CA ASN A 96 -6.54 14.79 7.52
C ASN A 96 -7.99 15.31 7.60
N LYS A 97 -8.98 14.40 7.67
CA LYS A 97 -10.43 14.70 7.74
C LYS A 97 -11.03 15.27 6.45
N ARG A 98 -10.34 15.17 5.32
CA ARG A 98 -10.78 15.68 4.01
C ARG A 98 -10.54 14.64 2.92
N LEU A 99 -11.20 14.83 1.80
CA LEU A 99 -10.94 14.09 0.57
C LEU A 99 -9.94 14.88 -0.26
N GLU A 100 -8.78 14.30 -0.51
CA GLU A 100 -7.76 14.82 -1.41
C GLU A 100 -7.89 14.11 -2.76
N LYS A 101 -7.74 14.84 -3.86
CA LYS A 101 -7.78 14.26 -5.21
C LYS A 101 -6.47 13.53 -5.46
N ILE A 102 -6.54 12.36 -6.09
CA ILE A 102 -5.37 11.60 -6.55
C ILE A 102 -5.42 11.41 -8.06
N ASP A 103 -4.25 11.34 -8.68
CA ASP A 103 -4.14 10.98 -10.09
C ASP A 103 -4.56 9.52 -10.28
N MET A 104 -5.36 9.27 -11.31
CA MET A 104 -5.95 7.97 -11.56
C MET A 104 -6.18 7.76 -13.06
N GLY A 105 -6.10 6.51 -13.48
CA GLY A 105 -6.60 6.07 -14.76
C GLY A 105 -6.62 4.55 -14.88
N TYR A 106 -6.73 4.06 -16.10
CA TYR A 106 -6.65 2.63 -16.39
C TYR A 106 -5.88 2.36 -17.68
N ILE A 107 -5.33 1.16 -17.79
CA ILE A 107 -4.72 0.67 -19.03
C ILE A 107 -5.84 0.15 -19.94
N PRO A 108 -6.00 0.69 -21.16
CA PRO A 108 -7.00 0.23 -22.11
C PRO A 108 -6.89 -1.27 -22.38
N GLY A 109 -8.06 -1.88 -22.54
CA GLY A 109 -8.19 -3.31 -22.71
C GLY A 109 -9.14 -3.90 -21.68
N GLY A 110 -9.68 -5.05 -22.02
CA GLY A 110 -10.71 -5.70 -21.24
C GLY A 110 -12.09 -5.66 -21.92
N SER A 111 -12.92 -6.57 -21.45
CA SER A 111 -14.33 -6.80 -21.83
C SER A 111 -15.08 -7.17 -20.55
N ASP A 112 -16.38 -7.47 -20.65
CA ASP A 112 -17.23 -7.83 -19.50
C ASP A 112 -16.66 -8.94 -18.58
N ASN A 113 -15.75 -9.77 -19.07
CA ASN A 113 -15.09 -10.83 -18.30
C ASN A 113 -13.74 -10.40 -17.65
N HIS A 114 -13.45 -9.10 -17.56
CA HIS A 114 -12.23 -8.60 -16.93
C HIS A 114 -12.50 -8.01 -15.54
N LEU A 115 -11.55 -8.22 -14.64
CA LEU A 115 -11.46 -7.53 -13.38
C LEU A 115 -10.29 -6.55 -13.46
N PHE A 116 -10.56 -5.29 -13.20
CA PHE A 116 -9.54 -4.25 -13.10
C PHE A 116 -8.90 -4.29 -11.72
N LEU A 117 -7.61 -4.61 -11.66
CA LEU A 117 -6.84 -4.61 -10.42
C LEU A 117 -6.08 -3.30 -10.27
N PRO A 118 -6.12 -2.65 -9.09
CA PRO A 118 -5.48 -1.37 -8.91
C PRO A 118 -3.99 -1.51 -8.57
N PHE A 119 -3.16 -0.67 -9.17
CA PHE A 119 -1.72 -0.57 -8.92
C PHE A 119 -1.34 0.88 -8.68
N TRP A 120 -0.45 1.11 -7.72
CA TRP A 120 0.29 2.36 -7.60
C TRP A 120 1.43 2.33 -8.61
N MET A 121 1.37 3.25 -9.56
CA MET A 121 2.44 3.56 -10.50
C MET A 121 3.23 4.74 -9.93
N ILE A 122 4.45 4.48 -9.44
CA ILE A 122 5.24 5.43 -8.64
C ILE A 122 6.57 5.73 -9.33
N ARG A 123 6.85 7.02 -9.55
CA ARG A 123 8.20 7.50 -9.86
C ARG A 123 8.85 7.98 -8.57
N ALA A 124 10.05 7.49 -8.30
CA ALA A 124 10.78 7.84 -7.10
C ALA A 124 12.29 7.90 -7.36
N GLY A 125 12.93 8.91 -6.80
CA GLY A 125 14.37 8.99 -6.64
C GLY A 125 14.83 8.39 -5.31
N PHE A 126 16.14 8.39 -5.11
CA PHE A 126 16.78 7.90 -3.90
C PHE A 126 17.83 8.90 -3.42
N SER A 127 17.79 9.23 -2.13
CA SER A 127 18.90 9.90 -1.45
C SER A 127 19.76 8.86 -0.74
N GLY A 128 21.06 9.11 -0.62
CA GLY A 128 22.03 8.19 -0.03
C GLY A 128 22.54 7.10 -0.98
N ILE A 129 22.03 7.03 -2.21
CA ILE A 129 22.61 6.27 -3.32
C ILE A 129 23.14 7.28 -4.33
N ASP A 130 24.41 7.16 -4.72
CA ASP A 130 24.93 8.03 -5.77
C ASP A 130 24.25 7.72 -7.12
N SER A 131 24.13 8.72 -7.98
CA SER A 131 23.46 8.61 -9.29
C SER A 131 24.05 7.50 -10.18
N GLN A 132 25.37 7.27 -10.10
CA GLN A 132 26.04 6.24 -10.86
C GLN A 132 25.71 4.84 -10.32
N SER A 133 25.69 4.65 -8.99
CA SER A 133 25.23 3.42 -8.35
C SER A 133 23.75 3.12 -8.65
N TYR A 134 22.89 4.15 -8.71
CA TYR A 134 21.49 3.97 -9.09
C TYR A 134 21.35 3.57 -10.57
N ALA A 135 22.08 4.23 -11.47
CA ALA A 135 22.13 3.84 -12.88
C ALA A 135 22.68 2.42 -13.07
N ASP A 136 23.71 2.04 -12.32
CA ASP A 136 24.29 0.70 -12.34
C ASP A 136 23.36 -0.33 -11.70
N PHE A 137 22.55 0.06 -10.71
CA PHE A 137 21.43 -0.75 -10.22
C PHE A 137 20.44 -1.04 -11.35
N ILE A 138 19.95 -0.01 -12.05
CA ILE A 138 19.00 -0.18 -13.16
C ILE A 138 19.61 -1.12 -14.22
N LYS A 139 20.88 -0.91 -14.61
CA LYS A 139 21.57 -1.82 -15.53
C LYS A 139 21.64 -3.26 -14.99
N SER A 140 21.94 -3.44 -13.70
CA SER A 140 22.11 -4.76 -13.08
C SER A 140 20.80 -5.57 -13.00
N THR A 141 19.67 -4.88 -12.86
CA THR A 141 18.35 -5.51 -12.83
C THR A 141 17.92 -6.02 -14.21
N GLY A 142 18.44 -5.43 -15.29
CA GLY A 142 18.01 -5.72 -16.66
C GLY A 142 16.60 -5.18 -16.97
N LEU A 143 16.16 -4.17 -16.23
CA LEU A 143 14.89 -3.49 -16.47
C LEU A 143 14.90 -2.82 -17.85
N PRO A 144 13.77 -2.83 -18.60
CA PRO A 144 13.65 -2.06 -19.83
C PRO A 144 13.86 -0.57 -19.51
N ALA A 145 14.95 0.02 -19.98
CA ALA A 145 15.19 1.45 -19.86
C ALA A 145 14.33 2.18 -20.90
N VAL A 146 13.47 3.10 -20.45
CA VAL A 146 12.77 4.04 -21.34
C VAL A 146 13.72 5.19 -21.63
N ASP A 147 14.31 5.18 -22.83
CA ASP A 147 15.08 6.30 -23.36
C ASP A 147 14.10 7.24 -24.09
N LYS A 148 13.77 8.38 -23.47
CA LYS A 148 12.75 9.31 -24.00
C LYS A 148 13.32 10.37 -24.96
N GLU A 149 14.41 10.04 -25.66
CA GLU A 149 15.07 10.80 -26.74
C GLU A 149 16.09 11.88 -26.36
N SER A 150 16.24 12.34 -25.12
CA SER A 150 17.35 13.25 -24.78
C SER A 150 17.56 13.42 -23.28
N ARG A 151 18.83 13.32 -22.85
CA ARG A 151 19.36 13.42 -21.48
C ARG A 151 19.28 12.10 -20.70
N ASN A 152 20.41 11.72 -20.13
CA ASN A 152 20.75 10.52 -19.35
C ASN A 152 19.84 10.12 -18.16
N GLU A 153 18.55 10.48 -18.13
CA GLU A 153 17.62 10.05 -17.09
C GLU A 153 16.76 8.88 -17.59
N VAL A 154 17.22 7.66 -17.29
CA VAL A 154 16.36 6.48 -17.38
C VAL A 154 15.25 6.67 -16.35
N THR A 155 14.03 6.97 -16.82
CA THR A 155 12.85 7.06 -15.96
C THR A 155 12.22 5.68 -15.83
N PHE A 156 12.43 5.08 -14.66
CA PHE A 156 11.84 3.82 -14.28
C PHE A 156 10.65 4.04 -13.34
N THR A 157 9.63 3.19 -13.43
CA THR A 157 8.43 3.33 -12.59
C THR A 157 8.19 2.08 -11.76
N PHE A 158 7.94 2.23 -10.47
CA PHE A 158 7.55 1.14 -9.60
C PHE A 158 6.06 0.85 -9.76
N TRP A 159 5.71 -0.41 -9.97
CA TRP A 159 4.33 -0.87 -10.08
C TRP A 159 4.01 -1.76 -8.88
N ILE A 160 3.30 -1.18 -7.92
CA ILE A 160 3.01 -1.81 -6.63
C ILE A 160 1.51 -2.11 -6.53
N PRO A 161 1.08 -3.31 -6.15
CA PRO A 161 -0.34 -3.59 -5.91
C PRO A 161 -0.94 -2.57 -4.93
N ALA A 162 -2.06 -1.96 -5.30
CA ALA A 162 -2.79 -1.02 -4.43
C ALA A 162 -3.84 -1.75 -3.57
N PHE A 163 -3.65 -3.05 -3.38
CA PHE A 163 -4.55 -3.93 -2.64
C PHE A 163 -3.74 -4.91 -1.78
N LYS A 164 -4.26 -5.22 -0.59
CA LYS A 164 -3.64 -6.13 0.36
C LYS A 164 -3.75 -7.57 -0.13
N ILE A 165 -2.65 -8.30 -0.09
CA ILE A 165 -2.54 -9.75 -0.28
C ILE A 165 -1.36 -10.27 0.53
N ARG A 166 -1.23 -11.58 0.70
CA ARG A 166 -0.08 -12.15 1.43
C ARG A 166 1.25 -11.68 0.86
N ALA A 167 2.20 -11.35 1.73
CA ALA A 167 3.48 -10.71 1.40
C ALA A 167 4.23 -11.38 0.23
N HIS A 168 4.30 -12.71 0.18
CA HIS A 168 5.01 -13.40 -0.90
C HIS A 168 4.35 -13.20 -2.28
N HIS A 169 3.01 -13.12 -2.35
CA HIS A 169 2.29 -12.81 -3.57
C HIS A 169 2.42 -11.32 -3.93
N PHE A 170 2.31 -10.45 -2.93
CA PHE A 170 2.51 -9.01 -3.09
C PHE A 170 3.86 -8.71 -3.73
N LEU A 171 4.94 -9.22 -3.15
CA LEU A 171 6.30 -9.01 -3.65
C LEU A 171 6.51 -9.66 -5.03
N ARG A 172 5.92 -10.83 -5.29
CA ARG A 172 6.01 -11.47 -6.62
C ARG A 172 5.38 -10.58 -7.69
N ILE A 173 4.16 -10.12 -7.48
CA ILE A 173 3.41 -9.32 -8.46
C ILE A 173 4.06 -7.95 -8.62
N ALA A 174 4.42 -7.28 -7.52
CA ALA A 174 5.11 -6.00 -7.55
C ALA A 174 6.39 -6.09 -8.40
N LYS A 175 7.23 -7.11 -8.16
CA LYS A 175 8.44 -7.34 -8.96
C LYS A 175 8.14 -7.64 -10.42
N GLN A 176 7.15 -8.48 -10.73
CA GLN A 176 6.81 -8.82 -12.12
C GLN A 176 6.34 -7.60 -12.90
N MET A 177 5.39 -6.83 -12.35
CA MET A 177 4.87 -5.62 -12.99
C MET A 177 5.96 -4.54 -13.12
N THR A 178 6.72 -4.34 -12.05
CA THR A 178 7.88 -3.43 -12.03
C THR A 178 8.95 -3.89 -13.02
N PHE A 179 9.14 -5.19 -13.23
CA PHE A 179 10.09 -5.70 -14.21
C PHE A 179 9.64 -5.48 -15.66
N VAL A 180 8.37 -5.79 -15.95
CA VAL A 180 7.81 -5.69 -17.31
C VAL A 180 7.66 -4.24 -17.76
N GLN A 181 7.54 -3.29 -16.83
CA GLN A 181 7.29 -1.87 -17.12
C GLN A 181 6.10 -1.68 -18.09
N PRO A 182 4.84 -1.82 -17.65
CA PRO A 182 3.70 -1.42 -18.47
C PRO A 182 3.85 0.02 -19.00
N LEU A 183 4.17 0.18 -20.29
CA LEU A 183 4.35 1.47 -20.98
C LEU A 183 3.10 1.90 -21.75
N ASP A 184 2.00 1.21 -21.53
CA ASP A 184 0.71 1.53 -22.13
C ASP A 184 0.27 2.95 -21.76
N GLU A 185 -0.41 3.60 -22.71
CA GLU A 185 -1.05 4.88 -22.44
C GLU A 185 -2.16 4.69 -21.40
N VAL A 186 -2.09 5.46 -20.32
CA VAL A 186 -3.09 5.43 -19.26
C VAL A 186 -4.24 6.35 -19.66
N THR A 187 -5.44 5.80 -19.75
CA THR A 187 -6.66 6.61 -19.94
C THR A 187 -7.09 7.17 -18.59
N GLU A 188 -7.10 8.51 -18.48
CA GLU A 188 -7.48 9.26 -17.27
C GLU A 188 -9.01 9.25 -17.04
N LYS A 189 -9.57 8.06 -16.84
CA LYS A 189 -10.99 7.84 -16.54
C LYS A 189 -11.19 6.71 -15.56
N VAL A 190 -12.39 6.62 -15.01
CA VAL A 190 -12.81 5.42 -14.29
C VAL A 190 -13.15 4.32 -15.31
N PRO A 191 -12.62 3.10 -15.20
CA PRO A 191 -12.91 2.05 -16.16
C PRO A 191 -14.38 1.60 -16.05
N ASP A 192 -15.00 1.39 -17.21
CA ASP A 192 -16.34 0.81 -17.35
C ASP A 192 -16.27 -0.71 -17.12
N GLY A 193 -16.14 -1.13 -15.86
CA GLY A 193 -15.99 -2.53 -15.51
C GLY A 193 -15.99 -2.83 -14.02
N LYS A 194 -15.83 -4.12 -13.69
CA LYS A 194 -15.60 -4.55 -12.31
C LYS A 194 -14.19 -4.16 -11.89
N MET A 195 -14.07 -3.55 -10.72
CA MET A 195 -12.81 -3.11 -10.15
C MET A 195 -12.62 -3.80 -8.80
N HIS A 196 -11.40 -4.20 -8.50
CA HIS A 196 -11.03 -4.58 -7.14
C HIS A 196 -10.74 -3.31 -6.33
N PRO A 197 -11.19 -3.21 -5.06
CA PRO A 197 -10.98 -2.01 -4.25
C PRO A 197 -9.51 -1.74 -3.96
N VAL A 198 -9.22 -0.47 -3.69
CA VAL A 198 -7.91 -0.02 -3.24
C VAL A 198 -7.84 -0.22 -1.73
N THR A 199 -7.11 -1.23 -1.26
CA THR A 199 -7.02 -1.56 0.17
C THR A 199 -5.63 -1.35 0.77
N LEU A 200 -4.67 -0.87 -0.04
CA LEU A 200 -3.31 -0.53 0.38
C LEU A 200 -2.97 0.92 -0.01
N PRO A 201 -2.59 1.79 0.94
CA PRO A 201 -2.33 3.20 0.67
C PRO A 201 -0.99 3.42 -0.02
N VAL A 202 -0.86 4.54 -0.74
CA VAL A 202 0.38 4.89 -1.47
C VAL A 202 1.60 4.98 -0.55
N THR A 203 1.44 5.33 0.72
CA THR A 203 2.52 5.40 1.71
C THR A 203 3.13 4.02 1.96
N GLU A 204 2.31 3.00 2.19
CA GLU A 204 2.79 1.61 2.30
C GLU A 204 3.40 1.13 0.99
N ALA A 205 2.80 1.50 -0.16
CA ALA A 205 3.35 1.16 -1.46
C ALA A 205 4.78 1.70 -1.64
N ILE A 206 5.02 2.96 -1.22
CA ILE A 206 6.34 3.58 -1.21
C ILE A 206 7.30 2.83 -0.30
N GLU A 207 6.90 2.50 0.93
CA GLU A 207 7.75 1.75 1.87
C GLU A 207 8.21 0.39 1.32
N SER A 208 7.38 -0.24 0.48
CA SER A 208 7.70 -1.52 -0.15
C SER A 208 8.79 -1.45 -1.24
N ILE A 209 9.08 -0.25 -1.78
CA ILE A 209 9.96 -0.07 -2.96
C ILE A 209 11.34 -0.66 -2.72
N LYS A 210 11.95 -0.46 -1.55
CA LYS A 210 13.28 -1.03 -1.24
C LYS A 210 13.28 -2.56 -1.32
N ILE A 211 12.22 -3.21 -0.84
CA ILE A 211 12.13 -4.68 -0.86
C ILE A 211 11.93 -5.17 -2.30
N VAL A 212 11.10 -4.48 -3.08
CA VAL A 212 10.90 -4.78 -4.50
C VAL A 212 12.22 -4.65 -5.26
N MET A 213 12.96 -3.55 -5.06
CA MET A 213 14.28 -3.35 -5.64
C MET A 213 15.25 -4.47 -5.24
N ALA A 214 15.37 -4.77 -3.95
CA ALA A 214 16.23 -5.84 -3.45
C ALA A 214 15.92 -7.21 -4.10
N GLY A 215 14.65 -7.45 -4.44
CA GLY A 215 14.22 -8.65 -5.13
C GLY A 215 14.44 -8.66 -6.63
N LEU A 216 14.78 -7.53 -7.26
CA LEU A 216 15.12 -7.39 -8.68
C LEU A 216 16.63 -7.44 -8.94
N ILE A 217 17.46 -7.16 -7.93
CA ILE A 217 18.92 -7.17 -8.04
C ILE A 217 19.44 -8.59 -8.27
N LYS A 218 20.26 -8.76 -9.32
CA LYS A 218 20.97 -10.02 -9.60
C LYS A 218 22.18 -10.23 -8.69
N SER A 219 23.03 -9.21 -8.49
CA SER A 219 24.19 -9.24 -7.57
C SER A 219 23.90 -8.50 -6.27
N LYS A 220 23.38 -9.21 -5.26
CA LYS A 220 23.00 -8.61 -3.98
C LYS A 220 24.19 -8.04 -3.20
N LYS A 221 25.41 -8.54 -3.41
CA LYS A 221 26.57 -8.18 -2.58
C LYS A 221 27.02 -6.73 -2.75
N ASP A 222 26.83 -6.16 -3.95
CA ASP A 222 27.44 -4.87 -4.30
C ASP A 222 26.49 -3.69 -4.06
N ILE A 223 25.19 -3.90 -4.25
CA ILE A 223 24.19 -2.81 -4.23
C ILE A 223 23.33 -2.81 -2.96
N PHE A 224 23.20 -3.96 -2.29
CA PHE A 224 22.36 -4.08 -1.10
C PHE A 224 22.81 -3.20 0.08
N PRO A 225 24.12 -2.99 0.36
CA PRO A 225 24.55 -2.08 1.42
C PRO A 225 24.05 -0.65 1.23
N SER A 226 24.15 -0.12 0.01
CA SER A 226 23.68 1.24 -0.32
C SER A 226 22.15 1.37 -0.28
N LEU A 227 21.42 0.29 -0.57
CA LEU A 227 19.95 0.27 -0.57
C LEU A 227 19.34 0.33 0.84
N ILE A 228 20.03 -0.24 1.83
CA ILE A 228 19.56 -0.25 3.22
C ILE A 228 19.39 1.19 3.74
N ASP A 229 20.44 2.00 3.59
CA ASP A 229 20.51 3.36 4.14
C ASP A 229 19.87 4.41 3.19
N ALA A 230 19.44 4.00 2.00
CA ALA A 230 18.79 4.89 1.04
C ALA A 230 17.48 5.48 1.60
N VAL A 231 17.14 6.71 1.24
CA VAL A 231 15.82 7.28 1.52
C VAL A 231 15.08 7.38 0.19
N ILE A 232 13.88 6.80 0.13
CA ILE A 232 13.02 6.90 -1.05
C ILE A 232 12.43 8.31 -1.09
N ILE A 233 12.61 8.99 -2.22
CA ILE A 233 12.03 10.31 -2.48
C ILE A 233 10.98 10.13 -3.57
N PRO A 234 9.68 10.05 -3.22
CA PRO A 234 8.62 9.92 -4.22
C PRO A 234 8.48 11.22 -5.01
N ASP A 235 8.55 11.14 -6.33
CA ASP A 235 8.37 12.29 -7.23
C ASP A 235 6.90 12.44 -7.62
N SER A 236 6.24 11.31 -7.91
CA SER A 236 4.82 11.27 -8.27
C SER A 236 4.27 9.86 -8.14
N SER A 237 2.96 9.77 -7.95
CA SER A 237 2.22 8.51 -7.86
C SER A 237 0.87 8.63 -8.55
N CYS A 238 0.49 7.62 -9.32
CA CYS A 238 -0.82 7.53 -9.96
C CYS A 238 -1.46 6.17 -9.66
N LEU A 239 -2.77 6.15 -9.42
CA LEU A 239 -3.56 4.94 -9.24
C LEU A 239 -4.01 4.41 -10.60
N VAL A 240 -3.42 3.31 -11.06
CA VAL A 240 -3.70 2.72 -12.36
C VAL A 240 -4.44 1.41 -12.21
N TYR A 241 -5.62 1.32 -12.81
CA TYR A 241 -6.37 0.08 -12.94
C TYR A 241 -5.89 -0.71 -14.15
N VAL A 242 -5.45 -1.95 -13.92
CA VAL A 242 -4.92 -2.83 -14.96
C VAL A 242 -5.91 -3.97 -15.21
N PRO A 243 -6.32 -4.25 -16.46
CA PRO A 243 -7.28 -5.30 -16.74
C PRO A 243 -6.65 -6.69 -16.62
N PHE A 244 -7.31 -7.58 -15.90
CA PHE A 244 -7.00 -9.01 -15.84
C PHE A 244 -8.22 -9.81 -16.30
N ARG A 245 -8.02 -10.71 -17.25
CA ARG A 245 -9.06 -11.64 -17.71
C ARG A 245 -9.41 -12.61 -16.60
N THR A 246 -10.69 -12.73 -16.29
CA THR A 246 -11.19 -13.66 -15.27
C THR A 246 -11.32 -15.06 -15.87
N GLY A 247 -10.43 -15.97 -15.47
CA GLY A 247 -10.52 -17.40 -15.75
C GLY A 247 -11.23 -18.16 -14.61
N HIS A 248 -11.29 -19.49 -14.74
CA HIS A 248 -11.98 -20.32 -13.74
C HIS A 248 -11.31 -20.30 -12.36
N HIS A 249 -9.97 -20.28 -12.32
CA HIS A 249 -9.20 -20.23 -11.07
C HIS A 249 -8.21 -19.08 -11.00
N ASP A 250 -7.93 -18.41 -12.12
CA ASP A 250 -6.89 -17.40 -12.21
C ASP A 250 -7.37 -16.14 -12.92
N LEU A 251 -6.86 -15.01 -12.45
CA LEU A 251 -6.87 -13.71 -13.10
C LEU A 251 -5.58 -13.59 -13.90
N ILE A 252 -5.72 -13.34 -15.20
CA ILE A 252 -4.61 -13.41 -16.15
C ILE A 252 -4.49 -12.10 -16.91
N ASN A 253 -3.31 -11.49 -16.87
CA ASN A 253 -2.92 -10.45 -17.82
C ASN A 253 -1.93 -11.08 -18.80
N GLU A 254 -2.40 -11.35 -20.03
CA GLU A 254 -1.61 -12.02 -21.06
C GLU A 254 -0.47 -11.15 -21.57
N LYS A 255 -0.71 -9.84 -21.71
CA LYS A 255 0.27 -8.87 -22.20
C LYS A 255 1.52 -8.82 -21.32
N TYR A 256 1.33 -8.80 -20.00
CA TYR A 256 2.42 -8.72 -19.03
C TYR A 256 2.83 -10.08 -18.46
N SER A 257 2.22 -11.18 -18.95
CA SER A 257 2.48 -12.54 -18.49
C SER A 257 2.35 -12.69 -16.96
N VAL A 258 1.35 -12.01 -16.37
CA VAL A 258 1.05 -12.07 -14.94
C VAL A 258 -0.21 -12.89 -14.72
N ALA A 259 -0.11 -13.91 -13.88
CA ALA A 259 -1.25 -14.69 -13.40
C ALA A 259 -1.29 -14.73 -11.87
N LEU A 260 -2.50 -14.65 -11.35
CA LEU A 260 -2.80 -14.72 -9.92
C LEU A 260 -4.06 -15.54 -9.70
N ASN A 261 -4.02 -16.46 -8.73
CA ASN A 261 -5.17 -17.25 -8.36
C ASN A 261 -6.27 -16.35 -7.76
N ASN A 262 -7.52 -16.60 -8.14
CA ASN A 262 -8.69 -15.81 -7.71
C ASN A 262 -8.80 -15.74 -6.18
N ASN A 263 -8.43 -16.81 -5.47
CA ASN A 263 -8.51 -16.88 -4.01
C ASN A 263 -7.49 -15.98 -3.30
N ILE A 264 -6.46 -15.49 -4.00
CA ILE A 264 -5.46 -14.60 -3.39
C ILE A 264 -6.12 -13.29 -2.96
N LEU A 265 -7.09 -12.78 -3.72
CA LEU A 265 -7.80 -11.54 -3.39
C LEU A 265 -8.69 -11.69 -2.15
N SER A 266 -9.26 -12.88 -1.90
CA SER A 266 -10.06 -13.12 -0.69
C SER A 266 -9.22 -13.33 0.56
N THR A 267 -7.93 -13.62 0.42
CA THR A 267 -7.03 -13.85 1.57
C THR A 267 -6.62 -12.57 2.27
N ALA A 268 -6.97 -11.41 1.70
CA ALA A 268 -6.75 -10.09 2.26
C ALA A 268 -7.56 -9.82 3.54
N GLY A 269 -8.77 -10.38 3.66
CA GLY A 269 -9.66 -10.13 4.81
C GLY A 269 -9.19 -10.73 6.14
N ASN A 270 -8.10 -11.49 6.13
CA ASN A 270 -7.47 -12.09 7.32
C ASN A 270 -6.09 -11.46 7.63
N LEU A 271 -5.76 -10.32 7.02
CA LEU A 271 -4.50 -9.57 7.20
C LEU A 271 -4.74 -8.26 7.95
#